data_AF-A0A8F2DDR8-F1
#
_entry.id   AF-A0A8F2DDR8-F1
#
_cell.length_a   1.000
_cell.length_b   1.000
_cell.length_c   1.000
_cell.angle_alpha   90.00
_cell.angle_beta   90.00
_cell.angle_gamma   90.00
#
_symmetry.space_group_name_H-M   'P 1'
#
loop_
_entity.id
_entity.type
_entity.pdbx_description
1 polymer ?
#
loop_
_entity_poly.entity_id
_entity_poly.type
_entity_poly.pdbx_seq_one_letter_code
_entity_poly.pdbx_strand_id
1 'polypeptide(L)'
;SEKVLFHLLRHPSVNQEVHFDPSNRMSPSHYLYTRNHPVDYFILLLQGRVEVEIGKEGLKFENGAFTYYGVSALTLPSSVHQSPVSTQRHSPRDPFESTDATSPSSYCP
;
A
#
# COMPACT_ATOMS: atom_id res chain seq x y z
N SER A 1 20.94 0.57 13.68
CA SER A 1 21.57 0.34 15.00
C SER A 1 20.47 0.29 16.06
N GLU A 2 20.48 -0.73 16.94
CA GLU A 2 19.45 -0.92 17.99
C GLU A 2 19.33 0.27 18.94
N LYS A 3 20.45 0.96 19.23
CA LYS A 3 20.46 2.17 20.06
C LYS A 3 19.56 3.27 19.51
N VAL A 4 19.52 3.42 18.18
CA VAL A 4 18.69 4.43 17.51
C VAL A 4 17.22 4.05 17.60
N LEU A 5 16.87 2.77 17.40
CA LEU A 5 15.50 2.29 17.56
C LEU A 5 15.01 2.49 19.00
N PHE A 6 15.82 2.13 19.99
CA PHE A 6 15.47 2.35 21.40
C PHE A 6 15.25 3.84 21.72
N HIS A 7 16.07 4.72 21.16
CA HIS A 7 15.86 6.17 21.31
C HIS A 7 14.56 6.65 20.65
N LEU A 8 14.26 6.17 19.43
CA LEU A 8 13.01 6.47 18.73
C LEU A 8 11.80 6.03 19.55
N LEU A 9 11.80 4.79 20.07
CA LEU A 9 10.72 4.25 20.90
C LEU A 9 10.51 5.02 22.21
N ARG A 10 11.48 5.81 22.67
CA ARG A 10 11.36 6.67 23.85
C ARG A 10 10.93 8.10 23.51
N HIS A 11 10.80 8.44 22.23
CA HIS A 11 10.36 9.76 21.82
C HIS A 11 8.90 9.99 22.25
N PRO A 12 8.54 11.16 22.83
CA PRO A 12 7.20 11.38 23.39
C PRO A 12 6.04 11.21 22.40
N SER A 13 6.27 11.44 21.10
CA SER A 13 5.23 11.32 20.07
C SER A 13 5.03 9.89 19.55
N VAL A 14 5.89 8.94 19.92
CA VAL A 14 5.88 7.59 19.35
C VAL A 14 4.92 6.67 20.09
N ASN A 15 4.91 6.72 21.43
CA ASN A 15 3.98 5.92 22.23
C ASN A 15 2.67 6.69 22.41
N GLN A 16 1.60 6.20 21.80
CA GLN A 16 0.28 6.81 21.87
C GLN A 16 -0.75 5.79 22.33
N GLU A 17 -1.74 6.25 23.09
CA GLU A 17 -2.89 5.47 23.51
C GLU A 17 -4.15 5.98 22.82
N VAL A 18 -4.99 5.07 22.34
CA VAL A 18 -6.30 5.39 21.78
C VAL A 18 -7.36 4.97 22.78
N HIS A 19 -8.04 5.95 23.37
CA HIS A 19 -9.19 5.67 24.24
C HIS A 19 -10.37 5.18 23.41
N PHE A 20 -10.84 3.98 23.73
CA PHE A 20 -12.00 3.39 23.08
C PHE A 20 -13.28 3.74 23.84
N ASP A 21 -14.21 4.41 23.17
CA ASP A 21 -15.56 4.64 23.65
C ASP A 21 -16.52 3.54 23.15
N PRO A 22 -16.99 2.64 24.03
CA PRO A 22 -17.92 1.58 23.62
C PRO A 22 -19.30 2.11 23.21
N SER A 23 -19.68 3.33 23.62
CA SER A 23 -20.94 3.95 23.23
C SER A 23 -20.90 4.52 21.81
N ASN A 24 -19.70 4.87 21.33
CA ASN A 24 -19.47 5.39 19.98
C ASN A 24 -18.38 4.61 19.24
N ARG A 25 -18.64 3.32 18.99
CA ARG A 25 -17.67 2.40 18.38
C ARG A 25 -17.11 2.87 17.03
N MET A 26 -17.88 3.67 16.29
CA MET A 26 -17.54 4.16 14.94
C MET A 26 -16.97 5.59 14.94
N SER A 27 -16.54 6.11 16.09
CA SER A 27 -15.87 7.41 16.16
C SER A 27 -14.66 7.47 15.21
N PRO A 28 -14.45 8.57 14.45
CA PRO A 28 -13.25 8.76 13.64
C PRO A 28 -11.94 8.57 14.42
N SER A 29 -11.94 8.89 15.73
CA SER A 29 -10.79 8.72 16.62
C SER A 29 -10.40 7.27 16.87
N HIS A 30 -11.27 6.29 16.56
CA HIS A 30 -10.98 4.87 16.72
C HIS A 30 -10.30 4.25 15.48
N TYR A 31 -10.28 4.97 14.36
CA TYR A 31 -9.68 4.45 13.12
C TYR A 31 -8.19 4.76 13.07
N LEU A 32 -7.37 3.71 13.16
CA LEU A 32 -5.92 3.81 12.98
C LEU A 32 -5.52 3.98 11.51
N TYR A 33 -6.33 3.43 10.59
CA TYR A 33 -6.19 3.58 9.14
C TYR A 33 -7.59 3.66 8.53
N THR A 34 -7.72 4.38 7.43
CA THR A 34 -8.94 4.43 6.63
C THR A 34 -8.64 4.04 5.19
N ARG A 35 -9.53 3.26 4.58
CA ARG A 35 -9.35 2.78 3.20
C ARG A 35 -9.24 3.98 2.26
N ASN A 36 -8.30 3.92 1.31
CA ASN A 36 -8.04 4.96 0.32
C ASN A 36 -7.59 6.32 0.89
N HIS A 37 -7.09 6.35 2.13
CA HIS A 37 -6.48 7.53 2.71
C HIS A 37 -4.95 7.35 2.78
N PRO A 38 -4.15 8.23 2.16
CA PRO A 38 -2.70 8.17 2.26
C PRO A 38 -2.24 8.54 3.67
N VAL A 39 -1.20 7.88 4.14
CA VAL A 39 -0.66 7.99 5.50
C VAL A 39 0.86 7.87 5.46
N ASP A 40 1.53 8.52 6.41
CA ASP A 40 3.00 8.62 6.52
C ASP A 40 3.53 8.01 7.83
N TYR A 41 2.71 7.20 8.50
CA TYR A 41 3.05 6.58 9.76
C TYR A 41 2.99 5.06 9.71
N PHE A 42 3.75 4.44 10.61
CA PHE A 42 3.74 3.02 10.91
C PHE A 42 3.16 2.82 12.31
N ILE A 43 2.41 1.74 12.52
CA ILE A 43 1.84 1.39 13.82
C ILE A 43 2.22 -0.04 14.18
N LEU A 44 2.67 -0.23 15.42
CA LEU A 44 2.80 -1.52 16.10
C LEU A 44 1.86 -1.50 17.31
N LEU A 45 0.96 -2.48 17.42
CA LEU A 45 0.06 -2.59 18.56
C LEU A 45 0.79 -3.20 19.76
N LEU A 46 0.86 -2.47 20.88
CA LEU A 46 1.47 -3.00 22.11
C LEU A 46 0.47 -3.76 22.97
N GLN A 47 -0.80 -3.36 22.94
CA GLN A 47 -1.89 -3.96 23.71
C GLN A 47 -3.22 -3.66 23.01
N GLY A 48 -4.25 -4.46 23.32
CA GLY A 48 -5.61 -4.25 22.83
C GLY A 48 -5.94 -5.12 21.63
N ARG A 49 -7.05 -4.78 20.98
CA ARG A 49 -7.59 -5.49 19.82
C ARG A 49 -8.07 -4.50 18.78
N VAL A 50 -7.92 -4.86 17.52
CA VAL A 50 -8.40 -4.08 16.37
C VAL A 50 -9.15 -4.99 15.41
N GLU A 51 -10.16 -4.43 14.75
CA GLU A 51 -10.78 -5.06 13.58
C GLU A 51 -10.13 -4.46 12.33
N VAL A 52 -9.68 -5.31 11.42
CA VAL A 52 -9.07 -4.91 10.15
C VAL A 52 -9.97 -5.32 9.02
N GLU A 53 -10.28 -4.38 8.14
CA GLU A 53 -11.03 -4.63 6.91
C GLU A 53 -10.07 -4.71 5.71
N ILE A 54 -10.05 -5.85 5.01
CA ILE A 54 -9.12 -6.16 3.92
C ILE A 54 -9.89 -6.43 2.62
N GLY A 55 -9.27 -6.06 1.50
CA GLY A 55 -9.81 -6.32 0.16
C GLY A 55 -10.94 -5.37 -0.24
N LYS A 56 -11.48 -5.58 -1.44
CA LYS A 56 -12.64 -4.83 -1.96
C LYS A 56 -13.96 -5.39 -1.44
N GLU A 57 -13.93 -6.64 -1.06
CA GLU A 57 -15.02 -7.44 -0.51
C GLU A 57 -15.31 -7.14 0.97
N GLY A 58 -14.44 -6.38 1.64
CA GLY A 58 -14.65 -5.95 3.02
C GLY A 58 -14.52 -7.07 4.05
N LEU A 59 -13.59 -8.01 3.85
CA LEU A 59 -13.33 -9.07 4.82
C LEU A 59 -12.81 -8.47 6.11
N LYS A 60 -13.39 -8.87 7.24
CA LYS A 60 -13.03 -8.37 8.57
C LYS A 60 -12.33 -9.43 9.40
N PHE A 61 -11.22 -9.05 10.01
CA PHE A 61 -10.42 -9.91 10.88
C PHE A 61 -10.11 -9.18 12.17
N GLU A 62 -10.15 -9.89 13.31
CA GLU A 62 -9.68 -9.35 14.59
C GLU A 62 -8.19 -9.65 14.75
N ASN A 63 -7.41 -8.63 15.09
CA ASN A 63 -5.99 -8.73 15.40
C ASN A 63 -5.70 -8.18 16.80
N GLY A 64 -4.65 -8.73 17.42
CA GLY A 64 -4.23 -8.36 18.77
C GLY A 64 -2.86 -7.67 18.84
N ALA A 65 -2.29 -7.68 20.03
CA ALA A 65 -0.95 -7.16 20.30
C ALA A 65 0.13 -7.78 19.39
N PHE A 66 1.20 -7.01 19.18
CA PHE A 66 2.36 -7.31 18.34
C PHE A 66 2.05 -7.49 16.84
N THR A 67 0.86 -7.11 16.39
CA THR A 67 0.58 -6.91 14.96
C THR A 67 0.96 -5.49 14.53
N TYR A 68 1.41 -5.34 13.29
CA TYR A 68 1.91 -4.07 12.76
C TYR A 68 1.36 -3.76 11.36
N TYR A 69 1.31 -2.47 11.03
CA TYR A 69 0.72 -1.94 9.79
C TYR A 69 1.52 -0.73 9.29
N GLY A 70 1.44 -0.45 7.99
CA GLY A 70 2.02 0.76 7.40
C GLY A 70 3.52 0.72 7.16
N VAL A 71 4.14 -0.47 7.05
CA VAL A 71 5.59 -0.59 6.75
C VAL A 71 5.97 0.16 5.48
N SER A 72 5.10 0.17 4.47
CA SER A 72 5.30 0.91 3.22
C SER A 72 5.43 2.43 3.41
N ALA A 73 4.85 2.99 4.47
CA ALA A 73 4.97 4.42 4.78
C ALA A 73 6.38 4.81 5.25
N LEU A 74 7.21 3.85 5.67
CA LEU A 74 8.58 4.10 6.14
C LEU A 74 9.61 4.22 5.01
N THR A 75 9.26 3.75 3.82
CA THR A 75 10.14 3.78 2.65
C THR A 75 9.73 4.91 1.72
N LEU A 76 10.70 5.72 1.29
CA LEU A 76 10.45 6.68 0.21
C LEU A 76 10.00 5.92 -1.05
N PRO A 77 9.01 6.45 -1.80
CA PRO A 77 8.66 5.87 -3.09
C PRO A 77 9.92 5.82 -3.95
N SER A 78 10.34 4.62 -4.34
CA SER A 78 11.43 4.50 -5.29
C SER A 78 10.97 5.18 -6.57
N SER A 79 11.79 6.08 -7.12
CA SER A 79 11.48 6.83 -8.35
C SER A 79 11.37 5.93 -9.60
N VAL A 80 11.30 4.61 -9.44
CA VAL A 80 11.13 3.66 -10.53
C VAL A 80 9.63 3.46 -10.71
N HIS A 81 9.03 4.34 -11.52
CA HIS A 81 7.76 4.08 -12.16
C HIS A 81 7.85 2.75 -12.92
N GLN A 82 7.42 1.65 -12.31
CA GLN A 82 6.83 0.55 -13.07
C GLN A 82 5.32 0.75 -13.03
N SER A 83 4.88 1.74 -13.80
CA SER A 83 3.54 1.71 -14.36
C SER A 83 3.38 0.34 -15.03
N PRO A 84 2.43 -0.52 -14.62
CA PRO A 84 2.08 -1.66 -15.46
C PRO A 84 1.52 -1.02 -16.73
N VAL A 85 2.28 -1.12 -17.81
CA VAL A 85 1.95 -0.56 -19.12
C VAL A 85 0.50 -0.92 -19.43
N SER A 86 -0.38 0.08 -19.41
CA SER A 86 -1.64 0.00 -20.15
C SER A 86 -1.22 -0.10 -21.61
N THR A 87 -1.38 -1.29 -22.19
CA THR A 87 -1.18 -1.52 -23.62
C THR A 87 -2.29 -0.82 -24.40
N GLN A 88 -2.31 0.51 -24.39
CA GLN A 88 -3.00 1.31 -25.39
C GLN A 88 -2.20 1.16 -26.68
N ARG A 89 -2.57 0.16 -27.50
CA ARG A 89 -2.13 0.08 -28.89
C ARG A 89 -2.76 1.23 -29.67
N HIS A 90 -2.12 2.40 -29.60
CA HIS A 90 -2.30 3.43 -30.62
C HIS A 90 -1.60 2.95 -31.88
N SER A 91 -2.37 2.58 -32.89
CA SER A 91 -1.90 2.26 -34.24
C SER A 91 -1.27 3.50 -34.88
N PRO A 92 0.02 3.50 -35.24
CA PRO A 92 0.56 4.50 -36.14
C PRO A 92 0.21 4.06 -37.58
N ARG A 93 -0.36 4.96 -38.37
CA ARG A 93 -0.40 4.81 -39.83
C ARG A 93 1.03 4.91 -40.36
N ASP A 94 1.47 3.93 -41.12
CA ASP A 94 2.79 3.90 -41.77
C ASP A 94 2.93 4.97 -42.86
N PRO A 95 4.13 5.58 -42.96
CA PRO A 95 4.66 6.01 -44.24
C PRO A 95 6.03 5.34 -44.48
N PHE A 96 6.15 4.48 -45.51
CA PHE A 96 7.09 4.66 -46.62
C PHE A 96 7.11 3.43 -47.57
N GLU A 97 6.76 3.73 -48.83
CA GLU A 97 7.20 3.21 -50.13
C GLU A 97 7.54 1.72 -50.39
N SER A 98 6.81 1.21 -51.40
CA SER A 98 7.29 0.56 -52.63
C SER A 98 7.97 -0.82 -52.56
N THR A 99 7.31 -1.82 -53.16
CA THR A 99 7.84 -3.05 -53.79
C THR A 99 9.26 -3.48 -53.39
N ASP A 100 9.42 -4.57 -52.65
CA ASP A 100 9.68 -5.91 -53.20
C ASP A 100 9.85 -6.95 -52.08
N ALA A 101 9.47 -8.18 -52.41
CA ALA A 101 9.99 -9.45 -51.90
C ALA A 101 9.69 -9.94 -50.46
N THR A 102 9.02 -11.12 -50.46
CA THR A 102 9.21 -12.29 -49.58
C THR A 102 8.36 -12.40 -48.29
N SER A 103 7.16 -12.99 -48.45
CA SER A 103 6.64 -14.24 -47.83
C SER A 103 7.16 -14.75 -46.46
N PRO A 104 6.40 -15.63 -45.77
CA PRO A 104 5.32 -15.37 -44.83
C PRO A 104 5.73 -15.66 -43.37
N SER A 105 5.14 -14.96 -42.39
CA SER A 105 5.40 -15.21 -40.97
C SER A 105 4.53 -16.35 -40.43
N SER A 106 5.17 -17.49 -40.19
CA SER A 106 4.71 -18.59 -39.34
C SER A 106 5.26 -18.42 -37.92
N TYR A 107 4.35 -18.31 -36.96
CA TYR A 107 4.26 -18.91 -35.62
C TYR A 107 5.54 -19.37 -34.86
N CYS A 108 5.41 -19.31 -33.52
CA CYS A 108 6.18 -19.89 -32.39
C CYS A 108 7.25 -19.02 -31.72
N PRO A 109 7.53 -19.23 -30.40
CA PRO A 109 6.83 -20.04 -29.39
C PRO A 109 6.24 -19.24 -28.21
#